data_AF-A0A0X3T772-F1
#
_entry.id   AF-A0A0X3T772-F1
#
_cell.length_a   1.000
_cell.length_b   1.000
_cell.length_c   1.000
_cell.angle_alpha   90.00
_cell.angle_beta   90.00
_cell.angle_gamma   90.00
#
_symmetry.space_group_name_H-M   'P 1'
#
loop_
_entity.id
_entity.type
_entity.pdbx_description
1 polymer ?
#
loop_
_entity_poly.entity_id
_entity_poly.type
_entity_poly.pdbx_seq_one_letter_code
_entity_poly.pdbx_strand_id
1 'polypeptide(L)'
;MKKLFTAAAVAASLTLGACANMQSNDLSTYNGVMAEAAAQHAIAKENGNVWKQKKMKKPYVDHYMAKAEEAKKKGDDAAAMKYAKEALKSARAEVRQTQAHASTEPAWLK
;
A
#
# COMPACT_ATOMS: atom_id res chain seq x y z
N MET A 1 27.20 -44.79 -1.06
CA MET A 1 26.90 -43.48 -1.67
C MET A 1 25.45 -43.43 -2.11
N LYS A 2 24.62 -42.57 -1.49
CA LYS A 2 23.55 -41.80 -2.13
C LYS A 2 22.99 -40.83 -1.09
N LYS A 3 23.06 -39.55 -1.42
CA LYS A 3 23.02 -38.41 -0.50
C LYS A 3 21.59 -38.12 -0.07
N LEU A 4 21.45 -37.76 1.20
CA LEU A 4 20.30 -37.08 1.79
C LEU A 4 20.10 -35.69 1.17
N PHE A 5 18.94 -35.10 1.46
CA PHE A 5 18.52 -33.70 1.29
C PHE A 5 17.77 -33.36 -0.02
N THR A 6 16.50 -33.73 -0.07
CA THR A 6 15.46 -32.94 -0.75
C THR A 6 14.77 -32.06 0.28
N ALA A 7 15.40 -30.96 0.65
CA ALA A 7 14.76 -29.86 1.35
C ALA A 7 14.19 -28.90 0.29
N ALA A 8 13.00 -29.20 -0.23
CA ALA A 8 12.22 -28.25 -1.00
C ALA A 8 11.52 -27.30 -0.02
N ALA A 9 12.21 -26.23 0.34
CA ALA A 9 11.59 -25.10 1.00
C ALA A 9 10.76 -24.30 -0.01
N VAL A 10 9.74 -23.64 0.53
CA VAL A 10 8.98 -22.52 -0.05
C VAL A 10 7.77 -22.90 -0.91
N ALA A 11 6.63 -22.97 -0.23
CA ALA A 11 5.51 -22.14 -0.62
C ALA A 11 4.91 -21.55 0.66
N ALA A 12 5.53 -20.47 1.15
CA ALA A 12 4.78 -19.53 1.96
C ALA A 12 3.74 -18.93 1.01
N SER A 13 2.59 -19.58 0.93
CA SER A 13 1.34 -18.95 0.52
C SER A 13 1.14 -17.80 1.49
N LEU A 14 1.66 -16.62 1.14
CA LEU A 14 1.23 -15.37 1.72
C LEU A 14 -0.23 -15.25 1.32
N THR A 15 -1.08 -15.86 2.13
CA THR A 15 -2.50 -15.60 2.17
C THR A 15 -2.63 -14.10 2.34
N LEU A 16 -2.91 -13.40 1.26
CA LEU A 16 -3.42 -12.02 1.22
C LEU A 16 -4.81 -11.90 1.91
N GLY A 17 -5.19 -12.88 2.74
CA GLY A 17 -6.38 -12.90 3.56
C GLY A 17 -6.03 -12.47 4.98
N ALA A 18 -5.85 -11.17 5.18
CA ALA A 18 -5.96 -10.55 6.49
C ALA A 18 -6.21 -9.03 6.33
N CYS A 19 -7.22 -8.68 5.54
CA CYS A 19 -8.04 -7.55 5.97
C CYS A 19 -8.70 -7.99 7.30
N ALA A 20 -8.70 -7.13 8.32
CA ALA A 20 -9.22 -7.34 9.68
C ALA A 20 -8.30 -8.04 10.71
N ASN A 21 -7.20 -7.39 11.07
CA ASN A 21 -6.93 -7.12 12.48
C ASN A 21 -6.16 -5.80 12.56
N MET A 22 -6.66 -4.85 13.34
CA MET A 22 -6.03 -3.56 13.60
C MET A 22 -4.78 -3.74 14.47
N GLN A 23 -3.81 -4.53 14.01
CA GLN A 23 -2.45 -4.46 14.52
C GLN A 23 -1.90 -3.14 13.98
N SER A 24 -1.50 -2.23 14.86
CA SER A 24 -0.79 -1.02 14.46
C SER A 24 0.41 -1.44 13.61
N ASN A 25 0.40 -1.06 12.33
CA ASN A 25 1.50 -1.36 11.43
C ASN A 25 2.77 -0.70 11.99
N ASP A 26 3.83 -1.48 12.19
CA ASP A 26 5.12 -0.91 12.60
C ASP A 26 5.72 -0.12 11.42
N LEU A 27 5.51 1.19 11.45
CA LEU A 27 5.97 2.13 10.42
C LEU A 27 7.48 2.34 10.41
N SER A 28 8.23 1.72 11.33
CA SER A 28 9.68 1.66 11.24
C SER A 28 10.16 0.63 10.20
N THR A 29 9.29 -0.30 9.79
CA THR A 29 9.62 -1.38 8.85
C THR A 29 9.04 -1.14 7.46
N TYR A 30 9.71 -1.67 6.43
CA TYR A 30 9.21 -1.65 5.05
C TYR A 30 7.83 -2.29 4.93
N ASN A 31 7.65 -3.49 5.50
CA ASN A 31 6.38 -4.22 5.41
C ASN A 31 5.24 -3.47 6.12
N GLY A 32 5.50 -2.87 7.29
CA GLY A 32 4.51 -2.07 7.99
C GLY A 32 4.09 -0.83 7.20
N VAL A 33 5.04 -0.13 6.58
CA VAL A 33 4.71 1.03 5.71
C VAL A 33 3.90 0.60 4.48
N MET A 34 4.25 -0.51 3.83
CA MET A 34 3.52 -1.03 2.68
C MET A 34 2.11 -1.50 3.04
N ALA A 35 1.95 -2.17 4.19
CA ALA A 35 0.65 -2.61 4.70
C ALA A 35 -0.24 -1.41 5.05
N GLU A 36 0.30 -0.39 5.72
CA GLU A 36 -0.45 0.83 6.03
C GLU A 36 -0.84 1.59 4.74
N ALA A 37 0.05 1.69 3.76
CA ALA A 37 -0.26 2.31 2.48
C ALA A 37 -1.41 1.59 1.76
N ALA A 38 -1.38 0.25 1.75
CA ALA A 38 -2.44 -0.56 1.16
C ALA A 38 -3.77 -0.39 1.88
N ALA A 39 -3.78 -0.37 3.22
CA ALA A 39 -4.97 -0.18 4.02
C ALA A 39 -5.62 1.19 3.79
N GLN A 40 -4.84 2.27 3.81
CA GLN A 40 -5.34 3.63 3.54
C GLN A 40 -5.84 3.75 2.09
N HIS A 41 -5.17 3.13 1.13
CA HIS A 41 -5.60 3.14 -0.26
C HIS A 41 -6.89 2.35 -0.50
N ALA A 42 -7.14 1.28 0.27
CA ALA A 42 -8.40 0.56 0.24
C ALA A 42 -9.55 1.47 0.72
N ILE A 43 -9.36 2.22 1.82
CA ILE A 43 -10.33 3.22 2.28
C ILE A 43 -10.59 4.27 1.19
N ALA A 44 -9.54 4.78 0.54
CA ALA A 44 -9.70 5.72 -0.57
C ALA A 44 -10.50 5.15 -1.75
N LYS A 45 -10.27 3.87 -2.10
CA LYS A 45 -11.02 3.14 -3.14
C LYS A 45 -12.50 3.03 -2.79
N GLU A 46 -12.82 2.64 -1.55
CA GLU A 46 -14.20 2.54 -1.07
C GLU A 46 -14.95 3.87 -1.15
N ASN A 47 -14.24 4.97 -0.94
CA ASN A 47 -14.79 6.33 -1.01
C ASN A 47 -14.68 6.98 -2.40
N GLY A 48 -14.24 6.24 -3.43
CA GLY A 48 -14.10 6.75 -4.80
C GLY A 48 -13.04 7.85 -4.98
N ASN A 49 -12.15 8.07 -4.01
CA ASN A 49 -11.17 9.15 -4.03
C ASN A 49 -9.75 8.66 -4.34
N VAL A 50 -9.62 7.95 -5.46
CA VAL A 50 -8.33 7.42 -5.94
C VAL A 50 -7.69 8.40 -6.91
N TRP A 51 -6.47 8.84 -6.62
CA TRP A 51 -5.78 9.83 -7.42
C TRP A 51 -4.98 9.18 -8.55
N LYS A 52 -5.20 9.68 -9.76
CA LYS A 52 -4.49 9.22 -10.97
C LYS A 52 -4.37 10.36 -11.98
N GLN A 53 -3.17 10.63 -12.47
CA GLN A 53 -3.00 11.51 -13.64
C GLN A 53 -3.49 10.84 -14.92
N LYS A 54 -4.06 11.64 -15.83
CA LYS A 54 -4.62 11.16 -17.11
C LYS A 54 -3.67 10.29 -17.93
N LYS A 55 -2.37 10.62 -17.95
CA LYS A 55 -1.33 9.89 -18.71
C LYS A 55 -0.69 8.73 -17.93
N MET A 56 -0.97 8.58 -16.64
CA MET A 56 -0.43 7.48 -15.85
C MET A 56 -1.21 6.19 -16.08
N LYS A 57 -0.51 5.06 -16.14
CA LYS A 57 -1.15 3.73 -16.26
C LYS A 57 -1.79 3.30 -14.94
N LYS A 58 -1.09 3.51 -13.82
CA LYS A 58 -1.52 3.15 -12.46
C LYS A 58 -1.91 4.40 -11.66
N PRO A 59 -2.83 4.29 -10.69
CA PRO A 59 -2.99 5.27 -9.62
C PRO A 59 -1.68 5.58 -8.91
N TYR A 60 -1.60 6.74 -8.24
CA TYR A 60 -0.37 7.18 -7.60
C TYR A 60 0.14 6.21 -6.53
N VAL A 61 -0.75 5.74 -5.66
CA VAL A 61 -0.36 4.80 -4.59
C VAL A 61 0.15 3.49 -5.20
N ASP A 62 -0.62 2.87 -6.11
CA ASP A 62 -0.25 1.63 -6.80
C ASP A 62 1.08 1.78 -7.59
N HIS A 63 1.36 2.96 -8.15
CA HIS A 63 2.61 3.25 -8.84
C HIS A 63 3.81 3.24 -7.89
N TYR A 64 3.70 3.92 -6.74
CA TYR A 64 4.79 3.96 -5.77
C TYR A 64 4.98 2.62 -5.05
N MET A 65 3.90 1.89 -4.75
CA MET A 65 4.00 0.52 -4.24
C MET A 65 4.76 -0.39 -5.21
N ALA A 66 4.46 -0.32 -6.51
CA ALA A 66 5.18 -1.10 -7.52
C ALA A 66 6.68 -0.74 -7.60
N LYS A 67 7.02 0.56 -7.50
CA LYS A 67 8.42 0.99 -7.44
C LYS A 67 9.14 0.51 -6.18
N ALA A 68 8.44 0.50 -5.04
CA ALA A 68 8.97 0.02 -3.78
C ALA A 68 9.31 -1.47 -3.86
N GLU A 69 8.39 -2.28 -4.40
CA GLU A 69 8.63 -3.71 -4.63
C GLU A 69 9.75 -3.97 -5.64
N GLU A 70 9.83 -3.20 -6.73
CA GLU A 70 10.89 -3.32 -7.72
C GLU A 70 12.27 -3.02 -7.11
N ALA A 71 12.38 -1.95 -6.31
CA ALA A 71 13.60 -1.62 -5.59
C ALA A 71 13.97 -2.71 -4.58
N LYS A 72 12.99 -3.24 -3.84
CA LYS A 72 13.21 -4.32 -2.86
C LYS A 72 13.72 -5.60 -3.53
N LYS A 73 13.18 -5.96 -4.70
CA LYS A 73 13.64 -7.10 -5.52
C LYS A 73 15.08 -6.93 -6.01
N LYS A 74 15.52 -5.69 -6.22
CA LYS A 74 16.91 -5.36 -6.60
C LYS A 74 17.86 -5.27 -5.41
N GLY A 75 17.36 -5.44 -4.17
CA GLY A 75 18.16 -5.27 -2.95
C GLY A 75 18.45 -3.81 -2.58
N ASP A 76 17.79 -2.84 -3.23
CA ASP A 76 17.92 -1.41 -2.91
C ASP A 76 16.91 -1.04 -1.81
N ASP A 77 17.29 -1.33 -0.58
CA ASP A 77 16.42 -1.13 0.59
C ASP A 77 16.12 0.35 0.87
N ALA A 78 17.06 1.24 0.54
CA ALA A 78 16.88 2.68 0.71
C ALA A 78 15.82 3.21 -0.28
N ALA A 79 15.93 2.85 -1.56
CA ALA A 79 14.91 3.22 -2.55
C ALA A 79 13.57 2.54 -2.27
N ALA A 80 13.57 1.27 -1.84
CA ALA A 80 12.36 0.56 -1.46
C ALA A 80 11.60 1.30 -0.35
N MET A 81 12.29 1.67 0.73
CA MET A 81 11.67 2.39 1.84
C MET A 81 11.23 3.81 1.44
N LYS A 82 12.01 4.49 0.60
CA LYS A 82 11.63 5.80 0.04
C LYS A 82 10.31 5.72 -0.71
N TYR A 83 10.18 4.77 -1.64
CA TYR A 83 8.95 4.61 -2.42
C TYR A 83 7.76 4.12 -1.58
N ALA A 84 7.99 3.24 -0.61
CA ALA A 84 6.95 2.83 0.34
C ALA A 84 6.38 4.03 1.11
N LYS A 85 7.24 4.95 1.57
CA LYS A 85 6.82 6.18 2.25
C LYS A 85 6.03 7.13 1.33
N GLU A 86 6.40 7.24 0.05
CA GLU A 86 5.65 8.03 -0.93
C GLU A 86 4.27 7.42 -1.22
N ALA A 87 4.16 6.08 -1.28
CA ALA A 87 2.88 5.39 -1.37
C ALA A 87 1.99 5.71 -0.15
N LEU A 88 2.53 5.57 1.07
CA LEU A 88 1.80 5.87 2.30
C LEU A 88 1.36 7.34 2.38
N LYS A 89 2.25 8.27 2.04
CA LYS A 89 1.94 9.70 2.00
C LYS A 89 0.78 9.99 1.06
N SER A 90 0.81 9.39 -0.13
CA SER A 90 -0.24 9.57 -1.14
C SER A 90 -1.57 8.98 -0.65
N ALA A 91 -1.57 7.76 -0.11
CA ALA A 91 -2.78 7.10 0.40
C ALA A 91 -3.43 7.86 1.57
N ARG A 92 -2.62 8.39 2.50
CA ARG A 92 -3.12 9.26 3.58
C ARG A 92 -3.72 10.56 3.06
N ALA A 93 -3.19 11.10 1.96
CA ALA A 93 -3.70 12.32 1.35
C ALA A 93 -5.06 12.08 0.68
N GLU A 94 -5.22 10.95 -0.02
CA GLU A 94 -6.50 10.49 -0.57
C GLU A 94 -7.57 10.38 0.53
N VAL A 95 -7.27 9.67 1.63
CA VAL A 95 -8.21 9.52 2.76
C VAL A 95 -8.53 10.87 3.42
N ARG A 96 -7.53 11.71 3.64
CA ARG A 96 -7.73 13.03 4.27
C ARG A 96 -8.64 13.93 3.42
N GLN A 97 -8.50 13.90 2.10
CA GLN A 97 -9.38 14.69 1.24
C GLN A 97 -10.82 14.19 1.32
N THR A 98 -11.04 12.87 1.36
CA THR A 98 -12.38 12.31 1.59
C THR A 98 -12.96 12.82 2.91
N GLN A 99 -12.19 12.73 4.00
CA GLN A 99 -12.64 13.13 5.33
C GLN A 99 -12.91 14.64 5.41
N ALA A 100 -12.10 15.47 4.77
CA ALA A 100 -12.26 16.92 4.77
C ALA A 100 -13.56 17.38 4.11
N HIS A 101 -14.13 16.58 3.21
CA HIS A 101 -15.36 16.90 2.49
C HIS A 101 -16.55 16.01 2.90
N ALA A 102 -16.40 15.14 3.89
CA ALA A 102 -17.43 14.18 4.29
C ALA A 102 -18.73 14.85 4.77
N SER A 103 -18.63 16.05 5.37
CA SER A 103 -19.77 16.85 5.83
C SER A 103 -20.12 18.01 4.88
N THR A 104 -19.56 18.02 3.66
CA THR A 104 -19.92 19.05 2.68
C THR A 104 -21.28 18.72 2.09
N GLU A 105 -22.30 19.42 2.56
CA GLU A 105 -23.63 19.34 1.98
C GLU A 105 -23.77 20.32 0.80
N PRO A 106 -24.62 19.98 -0.19
CA PRO A 106 -25.03 20.94 -1.20
C PRO A 106 -25.57 22.24 -0.58
N ALA A 107 -25.12 23.38 -1.09
CA ALA A 107 -25.48 24.70 -0.55
C ALA A 107 -26.99 25.03 -0.56
N TRP A 108 -27.82 24.23 -1.24
CA TRP A 108 -29.27 24.39 -1.31
C TRP A 108 -30.04 23.54 -0.28
N LEU A 109 -29.36 22.66 0.47
CA LEU A 109 -29.94 22.03 1.65
C LEU A 109 -29.73 23.00 2.83
N LYS A 110 -30.83 23.56 3.34
CA LYS A 110 -30.92 24.39 4.54
C LYS A 110 -31.76 23.69 5.58
#